data_AF-A0A227J3G1-F1
#
_entry.id   AF-A0A227J3G1-F1
#
_cell.length_a   1.000
_cell.length_b   1.000
_cell.length_c   1.000
_cell.angle_alpha   90.00
_cell.angle_beta   90.00
_cell.angle_gamma   90.00
#
_symmetry.space_group_name_H-M   'P 1'
#
loop_
_entity.id
_entity.type
_entity.pdbx_description
1 polymer ?
#
loop_
_entity_poly.entity_id
_entity_poly.type
_entity_poly.pdbx_seq_one_letter_code
_entity_poly.pdbx_strand_id
1 'polypeptide(L)'
;KGVGVDQNESRDDGQLSLSAGVMFLANNGLSPYANYSQSFEVISTIDAATNELYKPLEGEQVEVGVKYEPSFMDGFINLAWFDITQKNALVTNPSTWIATQTGEVTSQ
;
A
#
# COMPACT_ATOMS: atom_id res chain seq x y z
N LYS A 1 -16.33 25.10 37.68
CA LYS A 1 -16.26 23.62 37.84
C LYS A 1 -15.71 23.10 36.51
N GLY A 2 -14.39 22.89 36.44
CA GLY A 2 -13.72 22.48 35.21
C GLY A 2 -14.04 21.02 34.91
N VAL A 3 -14.44 20.72 33.68
CA VAL A 3 -14.58 19.35 33.21
C VAL A 3 -13.19 18.90 32.77
N GLY A 4 -12.54 18.11 33.60
CA GLY A 4 -11.37 17.33 33.19
C GLY A 4 -11.85 16.24 32.25
N VAL A 5 -11.44 16.32 30.99
CA VAL A 5 -11.69 15.25 30.02
C VAL A 5 -10.44 14.37 30.04
N ASP A 6 -10.45 13.35 30.89
CA ASP A 6 -9.46 12.27 30.85
C ASP A 6 -9.76 11.37 29.64
N GLN A 7 -9.33 11.80 28.45
CA GLN A 7 -9.36 10.97 27.23
C GLN A 7 -8.00 10.30 27.08
N ASN A 8 -7.70 9.32 27.94
CA ASN A 8 -6.65 8.35 27.63
C ASN A 8 -7.25 7.23 26.78
N GLU A 9 -7.70 7.56 25.57
CA GLU A 9 -7.98 6.55 24.55
C GLU A 9 -6.63 6.03 24.05
N SER A 10 -6.20 4.92 24.63
CA SER A 10 -5.03 4.18 24.16
C SER A 10 -5.42 3.51 22.84
N ARG A 11 -5.03 4.12 21.72
CA ARG A 11 -5.28 3.62 20.37
C ARG A 11 -4.29 2.51 20.04
N ASP A 12 -4.80 1.31 19.78
CA ASP A 12 -4.03 0.16 19.28
C ASP A 12 -4.35 -0.07 17.80
N ASP A 13 -3.66 0.70 16.95
CA ASP A 13 -3.79 0.66 15.49
C ASP A 13 -2.71 -0.23 14.86
N GLY A 14 -2.45 -1.37 15.49
CA GLY A 14 -1.53 -2.36 14.97
C GLY A 14 -2.07 -2.96 13.67
N GLN A 15 -1.35 -2.74 12.56
CA GLN A 15 -1.61 -3.43 11.30
C GLN A 15 -0.39 -4.27 10.90
N LEU A 16 -0.64 -5.45 10.36
CA LEU A 16 0.40 -6.36 9.89
C LEU A 16 0.65 -6.13 8.40
N SER A 17 1.87 -5.70 8.05
CA SER A 17 2.34 -5.73 6.66
C SER A 17 3.22 -6.93 6.41
N LEU A 18 2.98 -7.61 5.31
CA LEU A 18 3.79 -8.73 4.84
C LEU A 18 4.45 -8.36 3.51
N SER A 19 5.69 -8.80 3.34
CA SER A 19 6.37 -8.79 2.05
C SER A 19 7.00 -10.14 1.78
N ALA A 20 6.85 -10.63 0.56
CA ALA A 20 7.38 -11.90 0.12
C ALA A 20 7.76 -11.80 -1.36
N GLY A 21 8.86 -12.43 -1.75
CA GLY A 21 9.29 -12.44 -3.13
C GLY A 21 10.12 -13.67 -3.45
N VAL A 22 10.06 -14.07 -4.71
CA VAL A 22 10.83 -15.18 -5.27
C VAL A 22 11.48 -14.75 -6.57
N MET A 23 12.71 -15.21 -6.79
CA MET A 23 13.45 -14.97 -8.03
C MET A 23 14.21 -16.24 -8.39
N PHE A 24 14.16 -16.60 -9.66
CA PHE A 24 14.94 -17.70 -10.21
C PHE A 24 16.09 -17.13 -11.02
N LEU A 25 17.31 -17.65 -10.84
CA LEU A 25 18.51 -17.23 -11.57
C LEU A 25 18.87 -18.33 -12.57
N ALA A 26 18.59 -18.11 -13.85
CA ALA A 26 18.92 -19.08 -14.88
C ALA A 26 20.35 -18.86 -15.42
N ASN A 27 21.02 -19.94 -15.81
CA ASN A 27 22.38 -19.91 -16.34
C ASN A 27 22.52 -19.17 -17.69
N ASN A 28 21.40 -18.86 -18.36
CA ASN A 28 21.36 -18.13 -19.62
C ASN A 28 21.22 -16.61 -19.44
N GLY A 29 21.38 -16.09 -18.22
CA GLY A 29 21.28 -14.67 -17.90
C GLY A 29 19.84 -14.19 -17.69
N LEU A 30 18.82 -15.06 -17.83
CA LEU A 30 17.43 -14.72 -17.50
C LEU A 30 17.14 -14.94 -16.03
N SER A 31 16.44 -13.98 -15.43
CA SER A 31 16.05 -14.03 -14.03
C SER A 31 14.60 -13.57 -13.84
N PRO A 32 13.61 -14.49 -13.97
CA PRO A 32 12.23 -14.17 -13.66
C PRO A 32 12.04 -14.02 -12.16
N TYR A 33 11.17 -13.11 -11.77
CA TYR A 33 10.83 -12.83 -10.39
C TYR A 33 9.35 -12.50 -10.21
N ALA A 34 8.86 -12.73 -9.00
CA ALA A 34 7.55 -12.31 -8.55
C ALA A 34 7.68 -11.80 -7.11
N ASN A 35 7.03 -10.68 -6.80
CA ASN A 35 6.99 -10.11 -5.47
C ASN A 35 5.56 -9.70 -5.09
N TYR A 36 5.30 -9.75 -3.78
CA TYR A 36 4.11 -9.23 -3.14
C TYR A 36 4.56 -8.40 -1.93
N SER A 37 3.98 -7.21 -1.78
CA SER A 37 4.25 -6.35 -0.64
C SER A 37 2.98 -5.66 -0.19
N GLN A 38 2.81 -5.58 1.13
CA GLN A 38 1.78 -4.79 1.77
C GLN A 38 2.40 -3.58 2.46
N SER A 39 1.63 -2.51 2.56
CA SER A 39 1.94 -1.32 3.33
C SER A 39 0.67 -0.83 4.03
N PHE A 40 0.83 -0.07 5.11
CA PHE A 40 -0.29 0.69 5.68
C PHE A 40 0.18 2.05 6.17
N GLU A 41 -0.75 2.99 6.21
CA GLU A 41 -0.58 4.32 6.78
C GLU A 41 -1.73 4.61 7.74
N VAL A 42 -1.40 4.90 9.00
CA VAL A 42 -2.39 5.19 10.03
C VAL A 42 -2.89 6.62 9.88
N ILE A 43 -4.19 6.79 9.67
CA ILE A 43 -4.81 8.10 9.61
C ILE A 43 -5.28 8.49 11.02
N SER A 44 -4.66 9.52 11.58
CA SER A 44 -4.91 10.00 12.95
C SER A 44 -6.13 10.93 13.09
N THR A 45 -6.96 11.02 12.06
CA THR A 45 -8.09 11.95 11.97
C THR A 45 -9.40 11.24 12.26
N ILE A 46 -10.31 11.94 12.94
CA ILE A 46 -11.67 11.50 13.23
C ILE A 46 -12.56 11.93 12.07
N ASP A 47 -13.35 11.00 11.53
CA ASP A 47 -14.36 11.28 10.53
C ASP A 47 -15.46 12.16 11.16
N ALA A 48 -15.63 13.37 10.63
CA ALA A 48 -16.59 14.34 11.13
C ALA A 48 -18.06 13.94 10.89
N ALA A 49 -18.32 12.97 10.00
CA ALA A 49 -19.66 12.47 9.71
C ALA A 49 -20.07 11.30 10.60
N THR A 50 -19.12 10.45 11.02
CA THR A 50 -19.39 9.24 11.81
C THR A 50 -18.91 9.33 13.26
N ASN A 51 -18.08 10.31 13.61
CA ASN A 51 -17.32 10.40 14.87
C ASN A 51 -16.41 9.19 15.15
N GLU A 52 -16.13 8.37 14.14
CA GLU A 52 -15.18 7.25 14.23
C GLU A 52 -13.82 7.65 13.64
N LEU A 53 -12.75 6.98 14.06
CA LEU A 53 -11.42 7.20 13.45
C LEU A 53 -11.38 6.57 12.06
N TYR A 54 -10.70 7.23 11.12
CA TYR A 54 -10.46 6.64 9.82
C TYR A 54 -9.67 5.34 9.94
N LYS A 55 -10.08 4.32 9.18
CA LYS A 55 -9.32 3.07 9.06
C LYS A 55 -7.93 3.36 8.50
N PRO A 56 -6.89 2.58 8.83
CA PRO A 56 -5.60 2.69 8.16
C PRO A 56 -5.76 2.58 6.64
N LEU A 57 -5.04 3.42 5.92
CA LEU A 57 -4.86 3.29 4.48
C LEU A 57 -4.00 2.04 4.25
N GLU A 58 -4.42 1.14 3.37
CA GLU A 58 -3.63 -0.07 3.06
C GLU A 58 -3.19 -0.04 1.61
N GLY A 59 -1.94 -0.38 1.35
CA GLY A 59 -1.41 -0.60 0.02
C GLY A 59 -1.04 -2.06 -0.17
N GLU A 60 -1.43 -2.63 -1.29
CA GLU A 60 -1.02 -3.96 -1.74
C GLU A 60 -0.38 -3.82 -3.12
N GLN A 61 0.78 -4.43 -3.30
CA GLN A 61 1.49 -4.44 -4.57
C GLN A 61 1.84 -5.87 -4.94
N VAL A 62 1.48 -6.26 -6.15
CA VAL A 62 1.96 -7.48 -6.81
C VAL A 62 2.82 -7.05 -7.99
N GLU A 63 4.01 -7.60 -8.13
CA GLU A 63 4.84 -7.35 -9.29
C GLU A 63 5.44 -8.66 -9.79
N VAL A 64 5.41 -8.83 -11.12
CA VAL A 64 6.04 -9.95 -11.80
C VAL A 64 6.94 -9.39 -12.90
N GLY A 65 8.12 -9.94 -13.05
CA GLY A 65 9.05 -9.43 -14.04
C GLY A 65 10.13 -10.42 -14.43
N VAL A 66 10.92 -10.02 -15.41
CA VAL A 66 12.07 -10.74 -15.89
C VAL A 66 13.23 -9.78 -16.11
N LYS A 67 14.37 -10.13 -15.54
CA LYS A 67 15.65 -9.49 -15.82
C LYS A 67 16.43 -10.34 -16.81
N TYR A 68 17.11 -9.70 -17.75
CA TYR A 68 18.00 -10.35 -18.70
C TYR A 68 19.34 -9.66 -18.73
N GLU A 69 20.41 -10.38 -18.45
CA GLU A 69 21.78 -9.91 -18.54
C GLU A 69 22.47 -10.53 -19.77
N PRO A 70 22.48 -9.83 -20.92
CA PRO A 70 23.11 -10.33 -22.14
C PRO A 70 24.63 -10.40 -22.05
N SER A 71 25.23 -11.50 -22.48
CA SER A 71 26.70 -11.67 -22.50
C SER A 71 27.44 -10.76 -23.50
N PHE A 72 26.72 -10.05 -24.37
CA PHE A 72 27.31 -9.18 -25.40
C PHE A 72 27.41 -7.71 -24.97
N MET A 73 26.91 -7.36 -23.79
CA MET A 73 26.87 -5.99 -23.28
C MET A 73 27.01 -5.99 -21.76
N ASP A 74 27.74 -5.02 -21.22
CA ASP A 74 27.79 -4.77 -19.78
C ASP A 74 26.52 -4.03 -19.34
N GLY A 75 25.46 -4.78 -19.07
CA GLY A 75 24.19 -4.24 -18.59
C GLY A 75 23.08 -5.29 -18.53
N PHE A 76 21.91 -4.88 -18.06
CA PHE A 76 20.73 -5.73 -17.99
C PHE A 76 19.49 -5.02 -18.53
N ILE A 77 18.53 -5.81 -18.99
CA ILE A 77 17.20 -5.38 -19.42
C ILE A 77 16.23 -5.89 -18.37
N ASN A 78 15.35 -5.03 -17.87
CA ASN A 78 14.28 -5.41 -16.94
C ASN A 78 12.93 -5.15 -17.59
N LEU A 79 12.06 -6.15 -17.59
CA LEU A 79 10.67 -6.01 -17.99
C LEU A 79 9.79 -6.46 -16.83
N ALA A 80 8.93 -5.59 -16.34
CA ALA A 80 8.07 -5.87 -15.18
C ALA A 80 6.64 -5.40 -15.45
N TRP A 81 5.69 -6.12 -14.88
CA TRP A 81 4.30 -5.76 -14.73
C TRP A 81 4.01 -5.59 -13.24
N PHE A 82 3.35 -4.51 -12.88
CA PHE A 82 2.97 -4.22 -11.50
C PHE A 82 1.46 -3.98 -11.43
N ASP A 83 0.84 -4.44 -10.34
CA ASP A 83 -0.51 -4.10 -9.95
C ASP A 83 -0.43 -3.54 -8.52
N ILE A 84 -0.93 -2.32 -8.33
CA ILE A 84 -0.93 -1.62 -7.06
C ILE A 84 -2.38 -1.33 -6.71
N THR A 85 -2.83 -1.88 -5.58
CA THR A 85 -4.16 -1.67 -5.04
C THR A 85 -4.06 -0.91 -3.72
N GLN A 86 -4.75 0.21 -3.62
CA GLN A 86 -4.84 1.02 -2.41
C GLN A 86 -6.26 0.96 -1.85
N LYS A 87 -6.41 0.52 -0.60
CA LYS A 87 -7.68 0.42 0.11
C LYS A 87 -7.81 1.52 1.14
N ASN A 88 -9.05 1.96 1.40
CA ASN A 88 -9.39 3.02 2.35
C ASN A 88 -8.81 4.41 1.99
N ALA A 89 -8.61 4.67 0.69
CA ALA A 89 -8.15 5.97 0.20
C ALA A 89 -9.14 7.09 0.57
N LEU A 90 -8.65 8.17 1.18
CA LEU A 90 -9.47 9.35 1.47
C LEU A 90 -9.80 10.06 0.16
N VAL A 91 -11.08 10.08 -0.20
CA VAL A 91 -11.57 10.89 -1.32
C VAL A 91 -12.46 11.98 -0.77
N THR A 92 -12.10 13.23 -1.09
CA THR A 92 -12.91 14.39 -0.75
C THR A 92 -14.11 14.44 -1.68
N ASN A 93 -15.31 14.37 -1.12
CA ASN A 93 -16.54 14.50 -1.90
C ASN A 93 -16.64 15.95 -2.43
N PRO A 94 -16.66 16.16 -3.76
CA PRO A 94 -16.65 17.51 -4.35
C PRO A 94 -17.96 18.29 -4.15
N SER A 95 -19.03 17.65 -3.67
CA SER A 95 -20.32 18.28 -3.40
C SER A 95 -20.49 18.73 -1.95
N THR A 96 -19.84 18.04 -1.00
CA THR A 96 -19.98 18.32 0.44
C THR A 96 -18.67 18.81 1.08
N TRP A 97 -17.54 18.73 0.37
CA TRP A 97 -16.19 19.02 0.87
C TRP A 97 -15.77 18.19 2.10
N ILE A 98 -16.50 17.11 2.37
CA ILE A 98 -16.22 16.16 3.45
C ILE A 98 -15.35 15.05 2.86
N ALA A 99 -14.25 14.71 3.56
CA ALA A 99 -13.43 13.55 3.23
C ALA A 99 -14.19 12.27 3.61
N THR A 100 -14.25 11.29 2.71
CA THR A 100 -14.82 9.97 2.96
C THR A 100 -13.82 8.93 2.47
N GLN A 101 -13.65 7.83 3.21
CA GLN A 101 -12.85 6.71 2.73
C GLN A 101 -13.61 6.01 1.60
N THR A 102 -12.97 5.97 0.44
CA THR A 102 -13.43 5.18 -0.71
C THR A 102 -12.83 3.80 -0.60
N GLY A 103 -13.62 2.77 -0.95
CA GLY A 103 -13.27 1.38 -0.68
C GLY A 103 -11.92 0.96 -1.24
N GLU A 104 -11.68 1.15 -2.54
CA GLU A 104 -10.52 0.58 -3.24
C GLU A 104 -10.18 1.40 -4.50
N VAL A 105 -8.89 1.62 -4.75
CA VAL A 105 -8.32 2.23 -5.96
C VAL A 105 -7.23 1.31 -6.48
N THR A 106 -7.36 0.84 -7.72
CA THR A 106 -6.41 -0.09 -8.36
C THR A 106 -5.68 0.59 -9.53
N SER A 107 -4.38 0.37 -9.64
CA SER A 107 -3.48 0.84 -10.72
C SER A 107 -2.77 -0.35 -11.36
N GLN A 108 -2.71 -0.37 -12.69
CA GLN A 108 -2.08 -1.41 -13.53
C GLN A 108 -0.98 -0.82 -14.40
#